data_AF-X1S1Y2-F1
#
_entry.id   AF-X1S1Y2-F1
#
_cell.length_a   1.000
_cell.length_b   1.000
_cell.length_c   1.000
_cell.angle_alpha   90.00
_cell.angle_beta   90.00
_cell.angle_gamma   90.00
#
_symmetry.space_group_name_H-M   'P 1'
#
loop_
_entity.id
_entity.type
_entity.pdbx_description
1 polymer ?
#
loop_
_entity_poly.entity_id
_entity_poly.type
_entity_poly.pdbx_seq_one_letter_code
_entity_poly.pdbx_strand_id
1 'polypeptide(L)' 'MTREKAIEILKLAISDPDLVGAVDLMDAQNLGIEALKRCQLARKETSFVGPGLLPGETES' A
#
# COMPACT_ATOMS: atom_id res chain seq x y z
N MET A 1 -7.61 11.35 -10.11
CA MET A 1 -8.24 10.02 -10.35
C MET A 1 -8.82 9.47 -9.05
N THR A 2 -9.92 8.72 -9.09
CA THR A 2 -10.51 8.06 -7.91
C THR A 2 -9.94 6.65 -7.70
N ARG A 3 -10.07 6.10 -6.49
CA ARG A 3 -9.64 4.73 -6.17
C ARG A 3 -10.33 3.68 -7.03
N GLU A 4 -11.64 3.78 -7.22
CA GLU A 4 -12.42 2.81 -7.99
C GLU A 4 -11.95 2.77 -9.45
N LYS A 5 -11.78 3.95 -10.06
CA LYS A 5 -11.29 4.06 -11.43
C LYS A 5 -9.87 3.50 -11.60
N ALA A 6 -8.99 3.75 -10.63
CA ALA A 6 -7.64 3.16 -10.65
C ALA A 6 -7.68 1.63 -10.58
N ILE A 7 -8.58 1.04 -9.78
CA ILE A 7 -8.76 -0.42 -9.71
C ILE A 7 -9.28 -0.98 -11.03
N GLU A 8 -10.24 -0.33 -11.67
CA GLU A 8 -10.75 -0.74 -12.98
C GLU A 8 -9.67 -0.70 -14.06
N ILE A 9 -8.89 0.38 -14.12
CA ILE A 9 -7.76 0.52 -15.05
C ILE A 9 -6.73 -0.60 -14.82
N LEU A 10 -6.36 -0.87 -13.56
CA LEU A 10 -5.40 -1.92 -13.24
C LEU A 10 -5.93 -3.31 -13.61
N LYS A 11 -7.21 -3.58 -13.36
CA LYS A 11 -7.84 -4.84 -13.76
C LYS A 11 -7.87 -4.99 -15.28
N LEU A 12 -8.26 -3.93 -16.00
CA LEU A 12 -8.28 -3.94 -17.45
C LEU A 12 -6.88 -4.14 -18.01
N ALA A 13 -5.85 -3.47 -17.48
CA ALA A 13 -4.47 -3.65 -17.93
C ALA A 13 -3.93 -5.08 -17.73
N ILE A 14 -4.45 -5.83 -16.74
CA ILE A 14 -4.12 -7.24 -16.53
C ILE A 14 -4.83 -8.13 -17.56
N SER A 15 -6.09 -7.84 -17.87
CA SER A 15 -6.90 -8.64 -18.80
C SER A 15 -6.61 -8.35 -20.28
N ASP A 16 -6.45 -7.08 -20.61
CA ASP A 16 -6.24 -6.55 -21.96
C ASP A 16 -5.42 -5.24 -21.89
N PRO A 17 -4.07 -5.32 -21.93
CA PRO A 17 -3.20 -4.16 -21.80
C PRO A 17 -3.30 -3.17 -22.96
N ASP A 18 -3.73 -3.60 -24.15
CA ASP A 18 -3.81 -2.75 -25.35
C ASP A 18 -4.97 -1.74 -25.26
N LEU A 19 -5.95 -1.99 -24.38
CA LEU A 19 -7.11 -1.13 -24.14
C LEU A 19 -6.86 -0.01 -23.11
N VAL A 20 -5.65 0.07 -22.54
CA VAL A 20 -5.33 1.03 -21.50
C VAL A 20 -4.28 2.03 -21.99
N GLY A 21 -4.61 3.32 -21.89
CA GLY A 21 -3.65 4.39 -22.17
C GLY A 21 -2.49 4.40 -21.17
N ALA A 22 -1.26 4.59 -21.67
CA ALA A 22 -0.06 4.56 -20.84
C ALA A 22 -0.07 5.58 -19.68
N VAL A 23 -0.67 6.76 -19.89
CA VAL A 23 -0.81 7.79 -18.86
C VAL A 23 -1.77 7.34 -17.76
N ASP A 24 -2.94 6.83 -18.12
CA ASP A 24 -3.94 6.32 -17.17
C ASP A 24 -3.39 5.14 -16.36
N LEU A 25 -2.63 4.24 -17.01
CA LEU A 25 -1.97 3.12 -16.36
C LEU A 25 -0.92 3.59 -15.34
N MET A 26 -0.07 4.56 -15.72
CA MET A 26 0.96 5.11 -14.84
C MET A 26 0.33 5.76 -13.61
N ASP A 27 -0.72 6.57 -13.78
CA ASP A 27 -1.42 7.21 -12.68
C ASP A 27 -2.05 6.17 -11.74
N ALA A 28 -2.61 5.08 -12.29
CA ALA A 28 -3.26 4.03 -11.49
C ALA A 28 -2.24 3.22 -10.69
N GLN A 29 -1.09 2.92 -11.31
CA GLN A 29 0.04 2.27 -10.65
C GLN A 29 0.61 3.15 -9.53
N ASN A 30 0.80 4.45 -9.76
CA ASN A 30 1.29 5.38 -8.74
C ASN A 30 0.37 5.40 -7.51
N LEU A 31 -0.93 5.43 -7.73
CA LEU A 31 -1.92 5.41 -6.65
C LEU A 31 -1.89 4.07 -5.88
N GLY A 32 -1.72 2.94 -6.58
CA GLY A 32 -1.54 1.63 -5.97
C GLY A 32 -0.26 1.53 -5.12
N ILE A 33 0.86 2.02 -5.64
CA ILE A 33 2.15 2.06 -4.94
C ILE A 33 2.06 2.91 -3.68
N GLU A 34 1.42 4.08 -3.76
CA GLU A 34 1.25 4.96 -2.60
C GLU A 34 0.40 4.29 -1.51
N ALA A 35 -0.70 3.62 -1.89
CA ALA A 35 -1.52 2.86 -0.95
C ALA A 35 -0.72 1.74 -0.26
N LEU A 36 0.10 1.00 -1.01
CA LEU A 36 0.98 -0.03 -0.45
C LEU A 36 2.01 0.54 0.52
N LYS A 37 2.66 1.67 0.16
CA LYS A 37 3.60 2.37 1.06
C LYS A 37 2.92 2.77 2.36
N ARG A 38 1.71 3.33 2.31
CA ARG A 38 0.92 3.69 3.51
C ARG A 38 0.59 2.47 4.36
N CYS A 39 0.17 1.36 3.75
CA CYS A 39 -0.06 0.10 4.47
C CYS A 39 1.22 -0.46 5.11
N GLN A 40 2.37 -0.35 4.44
CA GLN A 40 3.66 -0.78 4.99
C GLN A 40 4.11 0.10 6.16
N LEU A 41 3.93 1.41 6.07
CA LEU A 41 4.19 2.34 7.17
C LEU A 41 3.31 2.02 8.37
N ALA A 42 2.00 1.84 8.17
CA ALA A 42 1.09 1.41 9.22
C ALA A 42 1.50 0.06 9.84
N ARG A 43 1.95 -0.91 9.03
CA ARG A 43 2.46 -2.19 9.54
C ARG A 43 3.75 -2.04 10.37
N LYS A 44 4.65 -1.15 9.96
CA LYS A 44 5.87 -0.84 10.74
C LYS A 44 5.53 -0.16 12.07
N GLU A 45 4.57 0.76 12.08
CA GLU A 45 4.08 1.39 13.32
C GLU A 45 3.43 0.37 14.27
N THR A 46 2.76 -0.66 13.75
CA THR A 46 2.23 -1.76 14.58
C THR A 46 3.27 -2.79 15.01
N SER A 47 4.48 -2.78 14.46
CA SER A 47 5.54 -3.76 14.77
C SER A 47 6.39 -3.38 15.99
N PHE A 48 6.11 -2.24 16.64
CA PHE A 48 6.71 -1.87 17.92
C PHE A 48 5.67 -1.89 19.04
N VAL A 49 5.11 -3.07 19.28
CA VAL A 49 4.65 -3.46 20.62
C VAL A 49 5.33 -4.79 20.91
N GLY A 50 6.67 -4.75 21.00
CA GLY A 50 7.35 -5.80 21.76
C GLY A 50 6.80 -5.75 23.20
N PRO A 51 6.80 -6.86 23.95
CA PRO A 51 6.64 -6.80 25.39
C PRO A 51 7.89 -6.12 25.96
N GLY A 52 8.00 -4.81 25.78
CA GLY A 52 8.94 -3.99 26.51
C GLY A 52 8.47 -3.98 27.95
N LEU A 53 9.30 -4.54 28.82
CA LEU A 53 9.18 -4.49 30.27
C LEU A 53 8.53 -3.18 30.70
N LEU A 54 7.52 -3.29 31.56
CA LEU A 54 6.88 -2.12 32.14
C LEU A 54 7.94 -1.30 32.91
N PRO A 55 7.78 0.03 33.02
CA PRO A 55 8.74 0.85 33.74
C PRO A 55 8.90 0.32 35.18
N GLY A 56 10.05 -0.29 35.47
CA GLY A 56 10.37 -0.87 36.78
C GLY A 56 10.90 -2.30 36.79
N GLU A 57 10.91 -3.01 35.66
CA GLU A 57 11.43 -4.39 35.62
C GLU A 57 12.85 -4.44 35.03
N THR A 58 13.84 -4.82 35.85
CA THR A 58 15.21 -5.16 35.39
C THR A 58 15.32 -6.67 35.22
N GLU A 59 15.84 -7.12 34.07
CA GLU A 59 16.17 -8.53 33.83
C GLU A 59 17.06 -9.07 34.96
N SER A 60 16.63 -10.17 35.58
CA SER A 60 17.32 -10.85 36.70
C SER A 60 18.49 -11.71 36.23
#